data_AF-L8GBC7-F1
#
_entry.id   AF-L8GBC7-F1
#
_cell.length_a   1.000
_cell.length_b   1.000
_cell.length_c   1.000
_cell.angle_alpha   90.00
_cell.angle_beta   90.00
_cell.angle_gamma   90.00
#
_symmetry.space_group_name_H-M   'P 1'
#
loop_
_entity.id
_entity.type
_entity.pdbx_description
1 polymer ?
#
loop_
_entity_poly.entity_id
_entity_poly.type
_entity_poly.pdbx_seq_one_letter_code
_entity_poly.pdbx_strand_id
1 'polypeptide(L)'
;MPRILDQPDPNLPLSIIYNYFFERYNKELKAELTALTEAYEKRGGEIQTLREKVEETLPAQLLQQVDSRMKAIAEQFTAEMDMLKEEIRASLATQTQDRSRLLKECDEKQKVENQKLRDELQAMKRKCDEMSERVEALKKATQDMEPVGDITRARKRSRPTLTAQKSTLTLGNEAALSTITDVPIAQVDKEAPQPKAHQQVAEPETPAPDMDSSITMIAATPTASVPVPDIPRFHNGHIRQGSLSLDDYAAAFAHHVSSIRTADQSVDKPGPAERESVGKFVRGMKKLSERIRLVEDLGKKGLASTDQQTRSVELFCGWQSVKEALEGW
;
A
#
# COMPACT_ATOMS: atom_id res chain seq x y z
N MET A 1 126.69 -43.55 -4.58
CA MET A 1 125.28 -43.36 -4.19
C MET A 1 124.73 -42.15 -4.94
N PRO A 2 123.92 -42.33 -6.00
CA PRO A 2 123.32 -41.21 -6.71
C PRO A 2 122.04 -40.75 -5.98
N ARG A 3 121.81 -39.42 -5.98
CA ARG A 3 120.68 -38.74 -5.34
C ARG A 3 119.37 -39.07 -6.06
N ILE A 4 118.36 -39.48 -5.30
CA ILE A 4 116.98 -39.57 -5.78
C ILE A 4 116.50 -38.13 -5.97
N LEU A 5 116.20 -37.76 -7.20
CA LEU A 5 115.57 -36.49 -7.56
C LEU A 5 114.21 -36.39 -6.88
N ASP A 6 113.95 -35.24 -6.26
CA ASP A 6 112.65 -34.80 -5.77
C ASP A 6 111.60 -34.95 -6.88
N GLN A 7 110.78 -36.01 -6.80
CA GLN A 7 109.65 -36.20 -7.69
C GLN A 7 108.45 -35.45 -7.10
N PRO A 8 107.83 -34.50 -7.84
CA PRO A 8 106.74 -33.70 -7.29
C PRO A 8 105.52 -34.58 -7.00
N ASP A 9 104.79 -34.25 -5.94
CA ASP A 9 103.57 -34.95 -5.52
C ASP A 9 102.59 -35.04 -6.70
N PRO A 10 102.18 -36.26 -7.12
CA PRO A 10 101.33 -36.45 -8.30
C PRO A 10 99.97 -35.75 -8.21
N ASN A 11 99.52 -35.36 -7.00
CA ASN A 11 98.26 -34.66 -6.79
C ASN A 11 98.37 -33.13 -6.83
N LEU A 12 99.58 -32.57 -6.86
CA LEU A 12 99.82 -31.13 -6.87
C LEU A 12 99.16 -30.41 -8.07
N PRO A 13 99.24 -30.93 -9.32
CA PRO A 13 98.60 -30.26 -10.46
C PRO A 13 97.07 -30.23 -10.36
N LEU A 14 96.46 -31.31 -9.86
CA LEU A 14 95.01 -31.39 -9.66
C LEU A 14 94.55 -30.41 -8.57
N SER A 15 95.27 -30.31 -7.45
CA SER A 15 94.96 -29.36 -6.38
C SER A 15 95.03 -27.90 -6.87
N ILE A 16 96.03 -27.56 -7.69
CA ILE A 16 96.16 -26.22 -8.29
C ILE A 16 94.95 -25.91 -9.20
N ILE A 17 94.54 -26.85 -10.04
CA ILE A 17 93.40 -26.67 -10.95
C ILE A 17 92.09 -26.49 -10.15
N TYR A 18 91.83 -27.35 -9.16
CA TYR A 18 90.63 -27.23 -8.33
C TYR A 18 90.61 -25.93 -7.54
N ASN A 19 91.72 -25.55 -6.89
CA ASN A 19 91.80 -24.29 -6.15
C ASN A 19 91.54 -23.09 -7.06
N TYR A 20 92.10 -23.08 -8.26
CA TYR A 20 91.84 -22.01 -9.24
C TYR A 20 90.34 -21.91 -9.62
N PHE A 21 89.67 -23.05 -9.87
CA PHE A 21 88.23 -23.06 -10.15
C PHE A 21 87.40 -22.60 -8.94
N PHE A 22 87.71 -23.07 -7.74
CA PHE A 22 87.02 -22.67 -6.52
C PHE A 22 87.21 -21.18 -6.22
N GLU A 23 88.41 -20.64 -6.40
CA GLU A 23 88.66 -19.21 -6.22
C GLU A 23 87.87 -18.36 -7.21
N ARG A 24 87.85 -18.76 -8.49
CA ARG A 24 87.07 -18.08 -9.53
C ARG A 24 85.57 -18.11 -9.22
N TYR A 25 85.04 -19.29 -8.89
CA TYR A 25 83.61 -19.46 -8.61
C TYR A 25 83.19 -18.74 -7.33
N ASN A 26 84.01 -18.78 -6.28
CA ASN A 26 83.76 -18.01 -5.05
C ASN A 26 83.77 -16.50 -5.30
N LYS A 27 84.62 -16.02 -6.23
CA LYS A 27 84.64 -14.59 -6.59
C LYS A 27 83.36 -14.18 -7.32
N GLU A 28 82.87 -15.02 -8.22
CA GLU A 28 81.62 -14.81 -8.97
C GLU A 28 80.40 -14.83 -8.04
N LEU A 29 80.27 -15.86 -7.19
CA LEU A 29 79.21 -15.94 -6.16
C LEU A 29 79.21 -14.74 -5.21
N LYS A 30 80.39 -14.27 -4.79
CA LYS A 30 80.47 -13.07 -3.94
C LYS A 30 79.96 -11.83 -4.67
N ALA A 31 80.30 -11.67 -5.95
CA ALA A 31 79.80 -10.54 -6.75
C ALA A 31 78.28 -10.59 -6.92
N GLU A 32 77.72 -11.77 -7.21
CA GLU A 32 76.26 -11.95 -7.30
C GLU A 32 75.57 -11.67 -5.95
N LEU A 33 76.12 -12.14 -4.84
CA LEU A 33 75.56 -11.89 -3.51
C LEU A 33 75.57 -10.38 -3.19
N THR A 34 76.63 -9.66 -3.52
CA THR A 34 76.69 -8.20 -3.35
C THR A 34 75.63 -7.51 -4.20
N ALA A 35 75.53 -7.85 -5.48
CA ALA A 35 74.51 -7.27 -6.38
C ALA A 35 73.08 -7.56 -5.90
N LEU A 36 72.82 -8.77 -5.40
CA LEU A 36 71.51 -9.14 -4.85
C LEU A 36 71.19 -8.37 -3.58
N THR A 37 72.19 -8.16 -2.71
CA THR A 37 72.04 -7.39 -1.47
C THR A 37 71.70 -5.93 -1.78
N GLU A 38 72.43 -5.31 -2.71
CA GLU A 38 72.14 -3.94 -3.17
C GLU A 38 70.74 -3.81 -3.79
N ALA A 39 70.34 -4.78 -4.61
CA ALA A 39 69.01 -4.80 -5.20
C ALA A 39 67.90 -4.96 -4.14
N TYR A 40 68.14 -5.75 -3.09
CA TYR A 40 67.21 -5.95 -1.99
C TYR A 40 67.04 -4.67 -1.17
N GLU A 41 68.15 -3.99 -0.82
CA GLU A 41 68.10 -2.71 -0.11
C GLU A 41 67.36 -1.63 -0.92
N LYS A 42 67.65 -1.54 -2.21
CA LYS A 42 66.95 -0.61 -3.11
C LYS A 42 65.44 -0.87 -3.13
N ARG A 43 65.04 -2.13 -3.29
CA ARG A 43 63.62 -2.51 -3.27
C ARG A 43 62.98 -2.20 -1.92
N GLY A 44 63.70 -2.39 -0.82
CA GLY A 44 63.24 -2.02 0.53
C GLY A 44 62.93 -0.52 0.63
N GLY A 45 63.82 0.33 0.10
CA GLY A 45 63.59 1.77 0.02
C GLY A 45 62.36 2.15 -0.83
N GLU A 46 62.20 1.54 -2.01
CA GLU A 46 61.04 1.77 -2.87
C GLU A 46 59.71 1.39 -2.18
N ILE A 47 59.67 0.25 -1.50
CA ILE A 47 58.50 -0.20 -0.72
C ILE A 47 58.18 0.79 0.40
N GLN A 48 59.20 1.31 1.10
CA GLN A 48 58.99 2.26 2.18
C GLN A 48 58.44 3.59 1.66
N THR A 49 58.98 4.12 0.57
CA THR A 49 58.45 5.36 -0.04
C THR A 49 57.01 5.21 -0.55
N LEU A 50 56.65 4.03 -1.09
CA LEU A 50 55.27 3.74 -1.47
C LEU A 50 54.35 3.67 -0.26
N ARG A 51 54.80 3.04 0.83
CA ARG A 51 54.04 2.96 2.08
C ARG A 51 53.74 4.37 2.61
N GLU A 52 54.76 5.22 2.71
CA GLU A 52 54.61 6.60 3.21
C GLU A 52 53.64 7.41 2.34
N LYS A 53 53.76 7.32 1.01
CA LYS A 53 52.82 8.00 0.10
C LYS A 53 51.37 7.53 0.25
N VAL A 54 51.15 6.23 0.42
CA VAL A 54 49.81 5.68 0.67
C VAL A 54 49.28 6.17 2.00
N GLU A 55 50.11 6.17 3.04
CA GLU A 55 49.73 6.61 4.38
C GLU A 55 49.41 8.11 4.45
N GLU A 56 50.07 8.94 3.64
CA GLU A 56 49.77 10.38 3.52
C GLU A 56 48.51 10.67 2.69
N THR A 57 48.33 9.98 1.56
CA THR A 57 47.31 10.34 0.56
C THR A 57 45.96 9.65 0.76
N LEU A 58 45.97 8.41 1.26
CA LEU A 58 44.75 7.61 1.43
C LEU A 58 43.78 8.23 2.46
N PRO A 59 44.23 8.74 3.62
CA PRO A 59 43.32 9.36 4.59
C PRO A 59 42.62 10.59 4.01
N ALA A 60 43.35 11.45 3.29
CA ALA A 60 42.78 12.65 2.70
C ALA A 60 41.73 12.33 1.63
N GLN A 61 41.99 11.35 0.75
CA GLN A 61 41.02 10.90 -0.25
C GLN A 61 39.77 10.29 0.38
N LEU A 62 39.94 9.44 1.41
CA LEU A 62 38.81 8.85 2.12
C LEU A 62 37.97 9.93 2.82
N LEU A 63 38.61 10.88 3.49
CA LEU A 63 37.92 11.98 4.17
C LEU A 63 37.11 12.81 3.16
N GLN A 64 37.71 13.18 2.04
CA GLN A 64 37.04 13.93 0.97
C GLN A 64 35.84 13.16 0.39
N GLN A 65 35.97 11.85 0.20
CA GLN A 65 34.88 11.01 -0.31
C GLN A 65 33.74 10.90 0.71
N VAL A 66 34.06 10.76 2.00
CA VAL A 66 33.06 10.70 3.06
C VAL A 66 32.34 12.05 3.20
N ASP A 67 33.08 13.15 3.23
CA ASP A 67 32.51 14.50 3.36
C ASP A 67 31.59 14.84 2.18
N SER A 68 32.02 14.55 0.95
CA SER A 68 31.19 14.78 -0.24
C SER A 68 29.91 13.93 -0.23
N ARG A 69 29.99 12.67 0.20
CA ARG A 69 28.81 11.80 0.33
C ARG A 69 27.89 12.26 1.44
N MET A 70 28.42 12.62 2.61
CA MET A 70 27.62 13.12 3.73
C MET A 70 26.90 14.42 3.35
N LYS A 71 27.57 15.32 2.62
CA LYS A 71 26.96 16.54 2.12
C LYS A 71 25.80 16.26 1.15
N ALA A 72 26.02 15.37 0.17
CA ALA A 72 24.96 14.99 -0.78
C ALA A 72 23.75 14.35 -0.07
N ILE A 73 24.00 13.48 0.91
CA ILE A 73 22.95 12.87 1.73
C ILE A 73 22.18 13.94 2.53
N ALA A 74 22.88 14.89 3.15
CA ALA A 74 22.25 15.96 3.92
C ALA A 74 21.38 16.88 3.04
N GLU A 75 21.84 17.20 1.85
CA GLU A 75 21.09 17.98 0.85
C GLU A 75 19.83 17.22 0.40
N GLN A 76 19.95 15.92 0.12
CA GLN A 76 18.82 15.07 -0.24
C GLN A 76 17.78 14.99 0.89
N PHE A 77 18.21 14.73 2.13
CA PHE A 77 17.30 14.69 3.28
C PHE A 77 16.56 16.02 3.47
N THR A 78 17.26 17.13 3.29
CA THR A 78 16.65 18.47 3.43
C THR A 78 15.56 18.67 2.37
N ALA A 79 15.85 18.33 1.11
CA ALA A 79 14.89 18.44 0.01
C ALA A 79 13.66 17.54 0.21
N GLU A 80 13.85 16.29 0.64
CA GLU A 80 12.76 15.36 0.94
C GLU A 80 11.89 15.87 2.11
N MET A 81 12.52 16.41 3.16
CA MET A 81 11.80 16.92 4.31
C MET A 81 10.98 18.17 3.98
N ASP A 82 11.49 19.04 3.11
CA ASP A 82 10.73 20.21 2.64
C ASP A 82 9.58 19.81 1.71
N MET A 83 9.79 18.84 0.82
CA MET A 83 8.71 18.26 0.01
C MET A 83 7.59 17.70 0.90
N LEU A 84 7.95 16.92 1.93
CA LEU A 84 6.99 16.34 2.87
C LEU A 84 6.23 17.42 3.65
N LYS A 85 6.90 18.50 4.06
CA LYS A 85 6.22 19.64 4.72
C LYS A 85 5.20 20.29 3.80
N GLU A 86 5.53 20.50 2.52
CA GLU A 86 4.61 21.07 1.55
C GLU A 86 3.42 20.14 1.27
N GLU A 87 3.66 18.84 1.15
CA GLU A 87 2.58 17.85 0.98
C GLU A 87 1.63 17.81 2.19
N ILE A 88 2.17 17.84 3.40
CA ILE A 88 1.37 17.92 4.64
C ILE A 88 0.56 19.22 4.66
N ARG A 89 1.16 20.35 4.30
CA ARG A 89 0.47 21.64 4.28
C ARG A 89 -0.67 21.65 3.27
N ALA A 90 -0.43 21.15 2.05
CA ALA A 90 -1.43 21.04 1.01
C ALA A 90 -2.58 20.12 1.43
N SER A 91 -2.27 18.95 1.97
CA SER A 91 -3.26 17.97 2.44
C SER A 91 -4.10 18.49 3.61
N LEU A 92 -3.49 19.25 4.53
CA LEU A 92 -4.21 19.85 5.64
C LEU A 92 -5.14 20.97 5.15
N ALA A 93 -4.69 21.79 4.20
CA ALA A 93 -5.49 22.85 3.61
C ALA A 93 -6.72 22.29 2.88
N THR A 94 -6.55 21.26 2.04
CA THR A 94 -7.65 20.60 1.34
C THR A 94 -8.62 19.93 2.31
N GLN A 95 -8.12 19.16 3.29
CA GLN A 95 -8.96 18.54 4.31
C GLN A 95 -9.77 19.58 5.10
N THR A 96 -9.17 20.72 5.42
CA THR A 96 -9.85 21.79 6.17
C THR A 96 -10.95 22.44 5.32
N GLN A 97 -10.68 22.67 4.03
CA GLN A 97 -11.65 23.18 3.08
C GLN A 97 -12.82 22.22 2.89
N ASP A 98 -12.55 20.93 2.72
CA ASP A 98 -13.58 19.90 2.54
C ASP A 98 -14.46 19.77 3.79
N ARG A 99 -13.87 19.79 4.99
CA ARG A 99 -14.62 19.81 6.24
C ARG A 99 -15.50 21.05 6.37
N SER A 100 -14.98 22.23 6.02
CA SER A 100 -15.78 23.47 6.03
C SER A 100 -16.95 23.41 5.06
N ARG A 101 -16.73 22.85 3.86
CA ARG A 101 -17.77 22.65 2.85
C ARG A 101 -18.85 21.69 3.34
N LEU A 102 -18.47 20.55 3.90
CA LEU A 102 -19.41 19.55 4.42
C LEU A 102 -20.25 20.10 5.58
N LEU A 103 -19.63 20.85 6.50
CA LEU A 103 -20.35 21.49 7.59
C LEU A 103 -21.41 22.48 7.07
N LYS A 104 -21.04 23.35 6.13
CA LYS A 104 -21.99 24.27 5.50
C LYS A 104 -23.15 23.56 4.80
N GLU A 105 -22.85 22.48 4.08
CA GLU A 105 -23.88 21.69 3.41
C GLU A 105 -24.83 21.03 4.44
N CYS A 106 -24.29 20.54 5.55
CA CYS A 106 -25.08 19.98 6.64
C CYS A 106 -26.00 21.04 7.29
N ASP A 107 -25.46 22.23 7.58
CA ASP A 107 -26.21 23.34 8.17
C ASP A 107 -27.36 23.78 7.27
N GLU A 108 -27.13 23.89 5.95
CA GLU A 108 -28.20 24.25 5.00
C GLU A 108 -29.27 23.16 4.90
N LYS A 109 -28.89 21.87 4.89
CA LYS A 109 -29.86 20.76 4.93
C LYS A 109 -30.70 20.80 6.21
N GLN A 110 -30.07 21.00 7.36
CA GLN A 110 -30.75 21.11 8.64
C GLN A 110 -31.69 22.32 8.69
N LYS A 111 -31.32 23.44 8.08
CA LYS A 111 -32.17 24.63 7.97
C LYS A 111 -33.41 24.37 7.12
N VAL A 112 -33.26 23.69 5.98
CA VAL A 112 -34.39 23.29 5.12
C VAL A 112 -35.34 22.35 5.85
N GLU A 113 -34.80 21.34 6.54
CA GLU A 113 -35.61 20.39 7.33
C GLU A 113 -36.38 21.09 8.46
N ASN A 114 -35.71 21.96 9.21
CA ASN A 114 -36.36 22.75 10.26
C ASN A 114 -37.47 23.67 9.73
N GLN A 115 -37.30 24.24 8.54
CA GLN A 115 -38.35 25.06 7.92
C GLN A 115 -39.57 24.19 7.56
N LYS A 116 -39.34 23.03 6.95
CA LYS A 116 -40.40 22.07 6.63
C LYS A 116 -41.21 21.68 7.88
N LEU A 117 -40.53 21.35 8.97
CA LEU A 117 -41.19 20.99 10.23
C LEU A 117 -42.02 22.15 10.80
N ARG A 118 -41.54 23.39 10.70
CA ARG A 118 -42.31 24.58 11.10
C ARG A 118 -43.57 24.75 10.26
N ASP A 119 -43.46 24.55 8.95
CA ASP A 119 -44.59 24.67 8.02
C ASP A 119 -45.65 23.59 8.30
N GLU A 120 -45.23 22.34 8.56
CA GLU A 120 -46.09 21.24 8.96
C GLU A 120 -46.81 21.52 10.29
N LEU A 121 -46.08 22.04 11.29
CA LEU A 121 -46.65 22.41 12.58
C LEU A 121 -47.66 23.55 12.45
N GLN A 122 -47.38 24.55 11.61
CA GLN A 122 -48.32 25.63 11.34
C GLN A 122 -49.58 25.13 10.63
N ALA A 123 -49.44 24.18 9.70
CA ALA A 123 -50.58 23.55 9.04
C ALA A 123 -51.45 22.76 10.03
N MET A 124 -50.84 22.00 10.94
CA MET A 124 -51.56 21.31 12.01
C MET A 124 -52.29 22.28 12.93
N LYS A 125 -51.63 23.38 13.34
CA LYS A 125 -52.26 24.41 14.16
C LYS A 125 -53.53 24.95 13.51
N ARG A 126 -53.47 25.34 12.23
CA ARG A 126 -54.65 25.82 11.48
C ARG A 126 -55.80 24.79 11.47
N LYS A 127 -55.48 23.50 11.31
CA LYS A 127 -56.48 22.43 11.37
C LYS A 127 -57.10 22.30 12.76
N CYS A 128 -56.30 22.42 13.82
CA CYS A 128 -56.83 22.42 15.19
C CYS A 128 -57.74 23.61 15.43
N ASP A 129 -57.34 24.82 15.01
CA ASP A 129 -58.15 26.03 15.13
C ASP A 129 -59.49 25.86 14.38
N GLU A 130 -59.47 25.34 13.15
CA GLU A 130 -60.68 25.03 12.37
C GLU A 130 -61.59 23.99 13.07
N MET A 131 -61.01 22.92 13.61
CA MET A 131 -61.78 21.92 14.36
C MET A 131 -62.39 22.52 15.63
N SER A 132 -61.65 23.37 16.36
CA SER A 132 -62.16 24.08 17.53
C SER A 132 -63.34 24.99 17.16
N GLU A 133 -63.27 25.72 16.05
CA GLU A 133 -64.39 26.52 15.54
C GLU A 133 -65.61 25.66 15.18
N ARG A 134 -65.40 24.51 14.52
CA ARG A 134 -66.47 23.56 14.20
C ARG A 134 -67.13 23.00 15.46
N VAL A 135 -66.35 22.65 16.49
CA VAL A 135 -66.87 22.17 17.77
C VAL A 135 -67.69 23.24 18.47
N GLU A 136 -67.21 24.49 18.51
CA GLU A 136 -67.97 25.60 19.09
C GLU A 136 -69.26 25.90 18.30
N ALA A 137 -69.22 25.81 16.96
CA ALA A 137 -70.41 25.95 16.12
C ALA A 137 -71.44 24.83 16.39
N LEU A 138 -70.99 23.58 16.52
CA LEU A 138 -71.85 22.45 16.88
C LEU A 138 -72.44 22.61 18.28
N LYS A 139 -71.65 23.10 19.24
CA LYS A 139 -72.10 23.37 20.60
C LYS A 139 -73.19 24.44 20.63
N LYS A 140 -73.02 25.55 19.89
CA LYS A 140 -74.06 26.59 19.74
C LYS A 140 -75.32 26.04 19.08
N ALA A 141 -75.18 25.31 17.97
CA ALA A 141 -76.33 24.70 17.30
C ALA A 141 -77.09 23.72 18.22
N THR A 142 -76.39 23.02 19.12
CA THR A 142 -77.01 22.12 20.10
C THR A 142 -77.76 22.91 21.19
N GLN A 143 -77.21 24.04 21.65
CA GLN A 143 -77.88 24.95 22.58
C GLN A 143 -79.12 25.62 21.95
N ASP A 144 -79.06 25.99 20.67
CA ASP A 144 -80.20 26.53 19.94
C ASP A 144 -81.31 25.49 19.69
N MET A 145 -80.96 24.19 19.73
CA MET A 145 -81.90 23.07 19.64
C MET A 145 -82.39 22.55 21.00
N GLU A 146 -81.96 23.16 22.12
CA GLU A 146 -82.44 22.80 23.45
C GLU A 146 -83.90 23.29 23.62
N PRO A 147 -84.89 22.39 23.81
CA PRO A 147 -86.28 22.79 23.85
C PRO A 147 -86.61 23.45 25.19
N VAL A 148 -86.87 24.77 25.16
CA VAL A 148 -87.53 25.46 26.27
C VAL A 148 -89.01 25.10 26.26
N GLY A 149 -89.42 24.21 27.17
CA GLY A 149 -90.78 24.14 27.70
C GLY A 149 -91.83 23.38 26.88
N ASP A 150 -92.54 22.50 27.59
CA ASP A 150 -93.67 21.67 27.18
C ASP A 150 -94.71 22.33 26.28
N ILE A 151 -95.04 21.69 25.15
CA ILE A 151 -96.45 21.57 24.72
C ILE A 151 -96.69 20.22 24.03
N THR A 152 -97.59 19.45 24.64
CA THR A 152 -98.33 18.34 24.07
C THR A 152 -98.72 18.54 22.59
N ARG A 153 -98.26 17.64 21.69
CA ARG A 153 -99.12 17.11 20.62
C ARG A 153 -98.54 15.86 19.96
N ALA A 154 -99.10 14.71 20.28
CA ALA A 154 -99.16 13.61 19.33
C ALA A 154 -99.96 14.07 18.10
N ARG A 155 -99.30 14.23 16.94
CA ARG A 155 -99.99 14.33 15.66
C ARG A 155 -99.26 13.54 14.57
N LYS A 156 -100.01 12.61 13.99
CA LYS A 156 -99.65 11.68 12.91
C LYS A 156 -99.28 12.40 11.60
N ARG A 157 -98.34 11.76 10.86
CA ARG A 157 -98.05 11.86 9.40
C ARG A 157 -97.47 13.22 8.95
N SER A 158 -96.44 13.28 8.11
CA SER A 158 -96.34 12.60 6.81
C SER A 158 -94.89 12.38 6.34
N ARG A 159 -94.67 11.24 5.69
CA ARG A 159 -93.54 10.89 4.84
C ARG A 159 -93.41 11.87 3.67
N PRO A 160 -92.21 12.36 3.33
CA PRO A 160 -91.87 12.66 1.95
C PRO A 160 -90.88 11.61 1.43
N THR A 161 -91.33 10.94 0.39
CA THR A 161 -90.52 10.17 -0.55
C THR A 161 -89.43 11.11 -1.10
N LEU A 162 -88.15 10.79 -0.86
CA LEU A 162 -87.05 11.36 -1.63
C LEU A 162 -86.53 10.28 -2.56
N THR A 163 -86.85 10.49 -3.83
CA THR A 163 -86.37 9.82 -5.02
C THR A 163 -84.85 9.71 -4.99
N ALA A 164 -84.35 8.49 -5.11
CA ALA A 164 -82.94 8.20 -5.27
C ALA A 164 -82.42 8.85 -6.56
N GLN A 165 -81.66 9.94 -6.44
CA GLN A 165 -80.74 10.34 -7.50
C GLN A 165 -79.49 9.49 -7.36
N LYS A 166 -79.32 8.63 -8.36
CA LYS A 166 -78.10 7.90 -8.69
C LYS A 166 -77.03 8.95 -8.99
N SER A 167 -76.01 9.08 -8.13
CA SER A 167 -74.77 9.77 -8.48
C SER A 167 -73.59 8.98 -7.93
N THR A 168 -72.73 8.61 -8.86
CA THR A 168 -71.57 7.73 -8.73
C THR A 168 -70.52 8.36 -7.82
N LEU A 169 -70.18 7.68 -6.72
CA LEU A 169 -68.95 7.95 -5.96
C LEU A 169 -68.17 6.65 -5.81
N THR A 170 -67.03 6.63 -6.47
CA THR A 170 -65.97 5.61 -6.40
C THR A 170 -65.35 5.64 -5.00
N LEU A 171 -65.40 4.50 -4.31
CA LEU A 171 -64.76 4.27 -3.02
C LEU A 171 -63.39 3.60 -3.26
N GLY A 172 -62.32 4.16 -2.68
CA GLY A 172 -60.96 3.64 -2.76
C GLY A 172 -60.24 3.75 -1.42
N ASN A 173 -60.61 2.82 -0.53
CA ASN A 173 -59.87 2.20 0.57
C ASN A 173 -59.25 3.04 1.70
N GLU A 174 -59.85 2.82 2.88
CA GLU A 174 -59.28 3.01 4.20
C GLU A 174 -58.08 2.09 4.48
N ALA A 175 -57.28 2.59 5.41
CA ALA A 175 -56.15 2.05 6.13
C ALA A 175 -56.31 0.63 6.71
N ALA A 176 -55.18 -0.03 6.96
CA ALA A 176 -54.90 -0.59 8.28
C ALA A 176 -53.38 -0.78 8.51
N LEU A 177 -52.92 -0.30 9.66
CA LEU A 177 -51.62 -0.61 10.26
C LEU A 177 -51.52 -2.09 10.65
N SER A 178 -50.33 -2.69 10.54
CA SER A 178 -49.51 -3.08 11.72
C SER A 178 -48.33 -4.00 11.36
N THR A 179 -47.21 -3.66 12.00
CA THR A 179 -46.04 -4.41 12.48
C THR A 179 -46.15 -5.94 12.58
N ILE A 180 -45.10 -6.68 12.16
CA ILE A 180 -44.23 -7.60 12.94
C ILE A 180 -43.52 -8.63 12.04
N THR A 181 -42.25 -8.82 12.37
CA THR A 181 -41.21 -9.78 11.97
C THR A 181 -41.65 -11.24 11.83
N ASP A 182 -41.18 -11.95 10.80
CA ASP A 182 -40.31 -13.16 10.87
C ASP A 182 -40.28 -13.93 9.53
N VAL A 183 -39.06 -14.34 9.15
CA VAL A 183 -38.65 -15.23 8.04
C VAL A 183 -38.97 -16.69 8.47
N PRO A 184 -39.30 -17.72 7.63
CA PRO A 184 -38.40 -18.18 6.53
C PRO A 184 -38.92 -19.10 5.37
N ILE A 185 -38.05 -19.24 4.34
CA ILE A 185 -37.73 -20.45 3.51
C ILE A 185 -38.62 -20.91 2.31
N ALA A 186 -37.90 -21.36 1.26
CA ALA A 186 -38.22 -22.28 0.13
C ALA A 186 -38.83 -21.67 -1.16
N GLN A 187 -38.46 -22.03 -2.41
CA GLN A 187 -37.39 -22.81 -3.08
C GLN A 187 -37.66 -22.71 -4.61
N VAL A 188 -36.61 -22.82 -5.46
CA VAL A 188 -36.59 -23.53 -6.79
C VAL A 188 -37.40 -22.86 -7.95
N ASP A 189 -37.04 -22.81 -9.24
CA ASP A 189 -36.05 -23.48 -10.10
C ASP A 189 -35.70 -22.60 -11.32
N LYS A 190 -34.64 -23.03 -12.02
CA LYS A 190 -34.23 -22.85 -13.44
C LYS A 190 -35.22 -22.21 -14.44
N GLU A 191 -34.68 -21.37 -15.34
CA GLU A 191 -34.37 -21.76 -16.73
C GLU A 191 -33.64 -20.63 -17.49
N ALA A 192 -32.63 -20.99 -18.29
CA ALA A 192 -32.14 -20.19 -19.42
C ALA A 192 -32.92 -20.60 -20.69
N PRO A 193 -32.91 -19.79 -21.76
CA PRO A 193 -32.07 -20.21 -22.89
C PRO A 193 -31.40 -19.09 -23.71
N GLN A 194 -30.10 -19.32 -23.92
CA GLN A 194 -29.29 -19.26 -25.14
C GLN A 194 -29.16 -18.03 -26.08
N PRO A 195 -27.95 -17.90 -26.70
CA PRO A 195 -27.49 -16.76 -27.49
C PRO A 195 -27.68 -16.97 -29.01
N LYS A 196 -27.51 -15.90 -29.80
CA LYS A 196 -27.22 -15.99 -31.24
C LYS A 196 -25.77 -15.64 -31.54
N ALA A 197 -25.15 -16.55 -32.28
CA ALA A 197 -23.80 -16.49 -32.81
C ALA A 197 -23.78 -15.91 -34.24
N HIS A 198 -22.54 -15.79 -34.74
CA HIS A 198 -22.05 -15.58 -36.12
C HIS A 198 -21.57 -14.14 -36.41
N GLN A 199 -20.37 -13.91 -36.95
CA GLN A 199 -19.31 -14.82 -37.47
C GLN A 199 -18.02 -13.99 -37.71
N GLN A 200 -16.87 -14.63 -37.49
CA GLN A 200 -15.62 -14.73 -38.32
C GLN A 200 -15.07 -13.49 -39.07
N VAL A 201 -13.76 -13.28 -39.30
CA VAL A 201 -12.46 -13.98 -39.14
C VAL A 201 -11.39 -12.95 -39.55
N ALA A 202 -10.20 -12.99 -38.93
CA ALA A 202 -8.86 -12.95 -39.58
C ALA A 202 -7.76 -12.47 -38.61
N GLU A 203 -6.89 -13.40 -38.21
CA GLU A 203 -5.45 -13.17 -37.97
C GLU A 203 -4.71 -13.65 -39.24
N PRO A 204 -3.39 -13.46 -39.41
CA PRO A 204 -2.44 -12.49 -38.82
C PRO A 204 -1.60 -11.80 -39.94
N GLU A 205 -0.73 -10.84 -39.61
CA GLU A 205 0.62 -10.72 -40.22
C GLU A 205 1.45 -9.59 -39.57
N THR A 206 2.68 -9.92 -39.19
CA THR A 206 3.75 -8.97 -38.84
C THR A 206 4.48 -8.57 -40.14
N PRO A 207 4.95 -7.33 -40.29
CA PRO A 207 6.38 -7.09 -40.05
C PRO A 207 6.71 -5.68 -39.47
N ALA A 208 7.84 -5.58 -38.75
CA ALA A 208 8.60 -4.33 -38.56
C ALA A 208 9.58 -4.14 -39.76
N PRO A 209 10.25 -3.00 -40.02
CA PRO A 209 10.56 -1.85 -39.15
C PRO A 209 10.46 -0.44 -39.82
N ASP A 210 10.92 0.58 -39.07
CA ASP A 210 11.45 1.92 -39.46
C ASP A 210 10.56 3.20 -39.55
N MET A 211 10.94 4.14 -38.66
CA MET A 211 11.18 5.59 -38.79
C MET A 211 10.12 6.60 -39.27
N ASP A 212 10.03 7.67 -38.46
CA ASP A 212 9.63 9.07 -38.70
C ASP A 212 8.14 9.53 -38.73
N SER A 213 7.79 10.22 -37.63
CA SER A 213 7.00 11.45 -37.51
C SER A 213 5.95 11.80 -38.58
N SER A 214 4.68 11.80 -38.18
CA SER A 214 3.84 13.02 -38.20
C SER A 214 2.51 12.81 -37.46
N ILE A 215 2.27 13.71 -36.52
CA ILE A 215 1.08 13.85 -35.69
C ILE A 215 -0.12 14.25 -36.57
N THR A 216 -1.22 13.49 -36.53
CA THR A 216 -2.54 14.01 -36.90
C THR A 216 -3.50 13.71 -35.76
N MET A 217 -3.90 14.75 -35.03
CA MET A 217 -4.89 14.66 -33.95
C MET A 217 -6.28 14.44 -34.55
N ILE A 218 -6.94 13.35 -34.16
CA ILE A 218 -8.39 13.21 -34.28
C ILE A 218 -8.93 13.30 -32.85
N ALA A 219 -9.73 14.33 -32.58
CA ALA A 219 -10.37 14.57 -31.31
C ALA A 219 -11.38 13.43 -31.02
N ALA A 220 -11.03 12.55 -30.08
CA ALA A 220 -11.93 11.54 -29.55
C ALA A 220 -12.57 12.06 -28.26
N THR A 221 -13.89 12.18 -28.31
CA THR A 221 -14.83 12.37 -27.21
C THR A 221 -14.43 11.54 -25.98
N PRO A 222 -14.41 12.08 -24.75
CA PRO A 222 -14.10 11.28 -23.58
C PRO A 222 -15.29 10.36 -23.28
N THR A 223 -15.18 9.11 -23.74
CA THR A 223 -15.98 7.99 -23.24
C THR A 223 -15.70 7.86 -21.74
N ALA A 224 -16.76 7.89 -20.93
CA ALA A 224 -16.71 7.76 -19.49
C ALA A 224 -15.81 6.57 -19.09
N SER A 225 -14.73 6.87 -18.37
CA SER A 225 -13.85 5.85 -17.83
C SER A 225 -14.60 5.02 -16.80
N VAL A 226 -14.78 3.74 -17.11
CA VAL A 226 -15.06 2.68 -16.14
C VAL A 226 -14.06 2.84 -14.97
N PRO A 227 -14.48 2.69 -13.69
CA PRO A 227 -13.54 2.79 -12.58
C PRO A 227 -12.45 1.75 -12.76
N VAL A 228 -11.21 2.21 -12.93
CA VAL A 228 -10.03 1.35 -12.85
C VAL A 228 -10.07 0.72 -11.45
N PRO A 229 -9.90 -0.61 -11.29
CA PRO A 229 -9.77 -1.21 -9.98
C PRO A 229 -8.64 -0.49 -9.24
N ASP A 230 -8.85 -0.08 -8.00
CA ASP A 230 -7.83 0.59 -7.18
C ASP A 230 -6.59 -0.33 -7.11
N ILE A 231 -5.63 -0.11 -8.02
CA ILE A 231 -4.34 -0.77 -7.97
C ILE A 231 -3.60 -0.08 -6.82
N PRO A 232 -3.26 -0.80 -5.73
CA PRO A 232 -2.53 -0.20 -4.63
C PRO A 232 -1.22 0.39 -5.16
N ARG A 233 -1.13 1.73 -5.10
CA ARG A 233 0.04 2.46 -5.56
C ARG A 233 1.18 2.17 -4.61
N PHE A 234 2.16 1.41 -5.09
CA PHE A 234 3.47 1.30 -4.47
C PHE A 234 4.10 2.70 -4.44
N HIS A 235 4.38 3.24 -3.25
CA HIS A 235 5.18 4.45 -3.11
C HIS A 235 6.47 4.07 -2.38
N ASN A 236 7.61 4.32 -3.03
CA ASN A 236 8.97 4.09 -2.49
C ASN A 236 9.17 2.71 -1.83
N GLY A 237 8.64 1.64 -2.43
CA GLY A 237 8.80 0.28 -1.89
C GLY A 237 8.10 0.02 -0.56
N HIS A 238 7.18 0.90 -0.13
CA HIS A 238 6.40 0.75 1.09
C HIS A 238 4.92 0.65 0.76
N ILE A 239 4.33 -0.54 0.93
CA ILE A 239 2.88 -0.69 0.93
C ILE A 239 2.38 -0.46 2.35
N ARG A 240 1.42 0.44 2.53
CA ARG A 240 0.63 0.57 3.77
C ARG A 240 -0.78 0.09 3.47
N GLN A 241 -1.39 -0.62 4.41
CA GLN A 241 -2.75 -1.18 4.25
C GLN A 241 -3.81 -0.09 4.00
N GLY A 242 -3.68 1.08 4.63
CA GLY A 242 -4.56 2.23 4.36
C GLY A 242 -6.05 1.93 4.61
N SER A 243 -6.88 2.06 3.57
CA SER A 243 -8.30 1.74 3.56
C SER A 243 -8.61 0.29 3.16
N LEU A 244 -7.62 -0.47 2.68
CA LEU A 244 -7.82 -1.84 2.22
C LEU A 244 -8.19 -2.78 3.36
N SER A 245 -9.01 -3.78 3.04
CA SER A 245 -9.17 -4.94 3.91
C SER A 245 -7.82 -5.68 4.06
N LEU A 246 -7.70 -6.54 5.07
CA LEU A 246 -6.47 -7.31 5.26
C LEU A 246 -6.23 -8.26 4.09
N ASP A 247 -7.30 -8.84 3.54
CA ASP A 247 -7.25 -9.76 2.41
C ASP A 247 -6.82 -9.05 1.12
N ASP A 248 -7.41 -7.88 0.82
CA ASP A 248 -7.04 -7.09 -0.35
C ASP A 248 -5.58 -6.61 -0.26
N TYR A 249 -5.16 -6.21 0.95
CA TYR A 249 -3.78 -5.83 1.22
C TYR A 249 -2.80 -7.00 1.07
N ALA A 250 -3.18 -8.20 1.54
CA ALA A 250 -2.38 -9.41 1.36
C ALA A 250 -2.31 -9.82 -0.12
N ALA A 251 -3.42 -9.78 -0.86
CA ALA A 251 -3.46 -10.08 -2.28
C ALA A 251 -2.56 -9.14 -3.09
N ALA A 252 -2.63 -7.84 -2.81
CA ALA A 252 -1.76 -6.84 -3.40
C ALA A 252 -0.27 -7.09 -3.11
N PHE A 253 0.05 -7.45 -1.86
CA PHE A 253 1.41 -7.73 -1.46
C PHE A 253 1.94 -9.04 -2.08
N ALA A 254 1.07 -10.02 -2.32
CA ALA A 254 1.45 -11.26 -3.00
C ALA A 254 1.99 -11.00 -4.41
N HIS A 255 1.36 -10.10 -5.18
CA HIS A 255 1.86 -9.69 -6.50
C HIS A 255 3.25 -9.05 -6.44
N HIS A 256 3.53 -8.25 -5.40
CA HIS A 256 4.85 -7.67 -5.18
C HIS A 256 5.92 -8.73 -4.94
N VAL A 257 5.63 -9.69 -4.05
CA VAL A 257 6.58 -10.77 -3.73
C VAL A 257 6.80 -11.68 -4.93
N SER A 258 5.77 -11.96 -5.72
CA SER A 258 5.91 -12.68 -6.99
C SER A 258 6.90 -11.99 -7.93
N SER A 259 6.83 -10.66 -8.04
CA SER A 259 7.79 -9.87 -8.85
C SER A 259 9.23 -9.94 -8.32
N ILE A 260 9.41 -9.98 -6.99
CA ILE A 260 10.74 -10.13 -6.37
C ILE A 260 11.31 -11.53 -6.68
N ARG A 261 10.48 -12.58 -6.53
CA ARG A 261 10.89 -13.96 -6.82
C ARG A 261 11.27 -14.19 -8.27
N THR A 262 10.58 -13.53 -9.23
CA THR A 262 10.95 -13.60 -10.64
C THR A 262 12.29 -12.93 -10.95
N ALA A 263 12.71 -11.94 -10.15
CA ALA A 263 13.98 -11.26 -10.31
C ALA A 263 15.16 -12.02 -9.66
N ASP A 264 14.92 -12.72 -8.54
CA ASP A 264 15.97 -13.35 -7.73
C ASP A 264 16.40 -14.77 -8.20
N GLN A 265 15.68 -15.39 -9.16
CA GLN A 265 15.92 -16.75 -9.69
C GLN A 265 16.06 -17.89 -8.64
N SER A 266 15.82 -17.65 -7.35
CA SER A 266 15.87 -18.66 -6.30
C SER A 266 14.47 -19.21 -6.01
N VAL A 267 14.27 -20.52 -6.24
CA VAL A 267 12.92 -21.14 -6.18
C VAL A 267 12.58 -21.70 -4.79
N ASP A 268 13.58 -22.09 -3.98
CA ASP A 268 13.32 -22.94 -2.79
C ASP A 268 13.49 -22.27 -1.43
N LYS A 269 14.14 -21.09 -1.34
CA LYS A 269 14.36 -20.40 -0.06
C LYS A 269 14.03 -18.91 -0.18
N PRO A 270 13.39 -18.31 0.85
CA PRO A 270 13.15 -16.87 0.86
C PRO A 270 14.47 -16.10 0.79
N GLY A 271 14.68 -15.40 -0.32
CA GLY A 271 15.83 -14.52 -0.49
C GLY A 271 15.84 -13.38 0.55
N PRO A 272 16.98 -12.70 0.75
CA PRO A 272 17.05 -11.51 1.61
C PRO A 272 15.99 -10.45 1.25
N ALA A 273 15.76 -10.24 -0.05
CA ALA A 273 14.78 -9.27 -0.56
C ALA A 273 13.33 -9.66 -0.22
N GLU A 274 12.99 -10.95 -0.27
CA GLU A 274 11.68 -11.44 0.14
C GLU A 274 11.45 -11.25 1.64
N ARG A 275 12.44 -11.59 2.47
CA ARG A 275 12.37 -11.43 3.94
C ARG A 275 12.22 -9.96 4.34
N GLU A 276 12.96 -9.07 3.70
CA GLU A 276 12.82 -7.63 3.92
C GLU A 276 11.41 -7.14 3.54
N SER A 277 10.87 -7.66 2.45
CA SER A 277 9.52 -7.34 1.98
C SER A 277 8.45 -7.83 2.96
N VAL A 278 8.60 -9.04 3.50
CA VAL A 278 7.73 -9.53 4.59
C VAL A 278 7.77 -8.58 5.79
N GLY A 279 8.95 -8.07 6.17
CA GLY A 279 9.07 -7.04 7.20
C GLY A 279 8.32 -5.74 6.87
N LYS A 280 8.34 -5.31 5.60
CA LYS A 280 7.58 -4.15 5.12
C LYS A 280 6.06 -4.41 5.16
N PHE A 281 5.61 -5.61 4.79
CA PHE A 281 4.20 -6.00 4.89
C PHE A 281 3.67 -5.88 6.31
N VAL A 282 4.36 -6.51 7.28
CA VAL A 282 3.96 -6.50 8.69
C VAL A 282 3.94 -5.08 9.23
N ARG A 283 4.94 -4.25 8.89
CA ARG A 283 4.97 -2.84 9.32
C ARG A 283 3.84 -2.01 8.71
N GLY A 284 3.46 -2.32 7.48
CA GLY A 284 2.42 -1.63 6.72
C GLY A 284 0.99 -1.99 7.11
N MET A 285 0.78 -3.06 7.89
CA MET A 285 -0.55 -3.42 8.41
C MET A 285 -1.13 -2.30 9.30
N LYS A 286 -2.42 -2.06 9.15
CA LYS A 286 -3.17 -0.98 9.80
C LYS A 286 -3.33 -1.25 11.29
N LYS A 287 -3.91 -2.40 11.66
CA LYS A 287 -4.23 -2.69 13.07
C LYS A 287 -3.01 -3.22 13.80
N LEU A 288 -2.72 -2.65 14.97
CA LEU A 288 -1.63 -3.10 15.83
C LEU A 288 -1.91 -4.50 16.40
N SER A 289 -3.18 -4.80 16.72
CA SER A 289 -3.59 -6.11 17.22
C SER A 289 -3.33 -7.23 16.21
N GLU A 290 -3.66 -7.00 14.93
CA GLU A 290 -3.37 -7.93 13.84
C GLU A 290 -1.85 -8.11 13.69
N ARG A 291 -1.07 -7.02 13.70
CA ARG A 291 0.40 -7.11 13.66
C ARG A 291 0.99 -7.98 14.77
N ILE A 292 0.55 -7.77 16.00
CA ILE A 292 1.01 -8.54 17.16
C ILE A 292 0.63 -10.01 17.00
N ARG A 293 -0.64 -10.30 16.66
CA ARG A 293 -1.12 -11.66 16.41
C ARG A 293 -0.30 -12.38 15.34
N LEU A 294 0.06 -11.70 14.25
CA LEU A 294 0.83 -12.29 13.15
C LEU A 294 2.25 -12.63 13.59
N VAL A 295 2.91 -11.72 14.29
CA VAL A 295 4.27 -11.95 14.80
C VAL A 295 4.28 -13.08 15.83
N GLU A 296 3.26 -13.16 16.69
CA GLU A 296 3.12 -14.25 17.65
C GLU A 296 2.88 -15.61 16.96
N ASP A 297 2.01 -15.66 15.96
CA ASP A 297 1.72 -16.90 15.22
C ASP A 297 2.94 -17.39 14.42
N LEU A 298 3.73 -16.47 13.86
CA LEU A 298 5.01 -16.78 13.23
C LEU A 298 6.08 -17.18 14.28
N GLY A 299 6.08 -16.54 15.44
CA GLY A 299 6.98 -16.85 16.55
C GLY A 299 6.77 -18.25 17.09
N LYS A 300 5.51 -18.69 17.24
CA LYS A 300 5.16 -20.08 17.64
C LYS A 300 5.71 -21.12 16.66
N LYS A 301 5.87 -20.77 15.38
CA LYS A 301 6.44 -21.63 14.34
C LYS A 301 7.97 -21.51 14.23
N GLY A 302 8.62 -20.70 15.07
CA GLY A 302 10.07 -20.43 14.98
C GLY A 302 10.47 -19.59 13.76
N LEU A 303 9.51 -18.88 13.17
CA LEU A 303 9.67 -18.10 11.93
C LEU A 303 9.84 -16.59 12.17
N ALA A 304 9.71 -16.18 13.43
CA ALA A 304 9.96 -14.83 13.91
C ALA A 304 10.60 -14.89 15.31
N SER A 305 11.46 -13.93 15.63
CA SER A 305 11.90 -13.65 16.99
C SER A 305 11.54 -12.23 17.36
N THR A 306 11.18 -12.01 18.62
CA THR A 306 10.98 -10.66 19.17
C THR A 306 12.02 -10.45 20.24
N ASP A 307 12.88 -9.45 20.05
CA ASP A 307 13.78 -9.01 21.10
C ASP A 307 12.98 -8.21 22.14
N GLN A 308 12.90 -8.73 23.35
CA GLN A 308 12.17 -8.09 24.45
C GLN A 308 12.81 -6.78 24.91
N GLN A 309 14.13 -6.58 24.72
CA GLN A 309 14.82 -5.36 25.11
C GLN A 309 14.60 -4.22 24.12
N THR A 310 14.72 -4.50 22.82
CA THR A 310 14.59 -3.47 21.78
C THR A 310 13.18 -3.37 21.18
N ARG A 311 12.28 -4.31 21.53
CA ARG A 311 10.99 -4.52 20.86
C ARG A 311 11.11 -4.66 19.35
N SER A 312 12.27 -5.09 18.86
CA SER A 312 12.49 -5.36 17.45
C SER A 312 11.97 -6.76 17.11
N VAL A 313 11.44 -6.89 15.90
CA VAL A 313 10.94 -8.16 15.36
C VAL A 313 11.84 -8.54 14.20
N GLU A 314 12.49 -9.69 14.31
CA GLU A 314 13.23 -10.29 13.21
C GLU A 314 12.38 -11.39 12.57
N LEU A 315 12.25 -11.34 11.24
CA LEU A 315 11.45 -12.29 10.47
C LEU A 315 12.38 -13.15 9.63
N PHE A 316 12.30 -14.47 9.84
CA PHE A 316 13.11 -15.46 9.13
C PHE A 316 12.33 -16.19 8.03
N CYS A 317 11.05 -15.84 7.85
CA CYS A 317 10.15 -16.47 6.88
C CYS A 317 9.99 -15.69 5.58
N GLY A 318 9.57 -16.42 4.55
CA GLY A 318 9.06 -15.86 3.31
C GLY A 318 7.55 -15.64 3.35
N TRP A 319 7.04 -15.09 2.26
CA TRP A 319 5.64 -14.73 2.07
C TRP A 319 4.68 -15.91 2.22
N GLN A 320 5.10 -17.12 1.86
CA GLN A 320 4.28 -18.31 1.96
C GLN A 320 3.84 -18.58 3.40
N SER A 321 4.74 -18.46 4.37
CA SER A 321 4.42 -18.68 5.78
C SER A 321 3.52 -17.60 6.36
N VAL A 322 3.63 -16.37 5.84
CA VAL A 322 2.72 -15.26 6.18
C VAL A 322 1.32 -15.56 5.68
N LYS A 323 1.20 -16.02 4.44
CA LYS A 323 -0.08 -16.39 3.83
C LYS A 323 -0.78 -17.51 4.64
N GLU A 324 -0.04 -18.56 4.98
CA GLU A 324 -0.57 -19.65 5.81
C GLU A 324 -1.01 -19.20 7.21
N ALA A 325 -0.34 -18.20 7.79
CA ALA A 325 -0.76 -17.64 9.08
C ALA A 325 -2.06 -16.83 8.93
N LEU A 326 -2.19 -16.04 7.86
CA LEU A 326 -3.37 -15.22 7.57
C LEU A 326 -4.59 -16.05 7.16
N GLU A 327 -4.41 -17.16 6.44
CA GLU A 327 -5.50 -18.09 6.09
C GLU A 327 -6.15 -18.74 7.32
N GLY A 328 -5.46 -18.74 8.46
CA GLY A 328 -5.97 -19.25 9.74
C GLY A 328 -6.71 -18.22 10.61
N TRP A 329 -6.95 -17.01 10.11
CA TRP A 329 -7.52 -15.91 10.89
C TRP A 329 -9.02 -15.70 10.76
#